data_AF-A0A5N5RC57-F1
#
_entry.id   AF-A0A5N5RC57-F1
#
_cell.length_a   1.000
_cell.length_b   1.000
_cell.length_c   1.000
_cell.angle_alpha   90.00
_cell.angle_beta   90.00
_cell.angle_gamma   90.00
#
_symmetry.space_group_name_H-M   'P 1'
#
loop_
_entity.id
_entity.type
_entity.pdbx_description
1 polymer ?
#
loop_
_entity_poly.entity_id
_entity_poly.type
_entity_poly.pdbx_seq_one_letter_code
_entity_poly.pdbx_strand_id
1 'polypeptide(L)' 'GEHFYTANGAERNMLVAKGWRYEGVGWIAPASSKTPVYRLYNRNAGDHHYTMNAAERNMLVAKGWRYEGIGWYS' A
#
# COMPACT_ATOMS: atom_id res chain seq x y z
N GLY A 1 1.09 12.33 11.93
CA GLY A 1 2.04 11.65 11.03
C GLY A 1 1.25 10.71 10.16
N GLU A 2 1.67 10.53 8.93
CA GLU A 2 1.11 9.54 8.00
C GLU A 2 1.91 8.23 8.11
N HIS A 3 1.26 7.10 7.84
CA HIS A 3 1.92 5.79 7.80
C HIS A 3 1.89 5.25 6.38
N PHE A 4 2.99 4.65 5.97
CA PHE A 4 3.14 4.02 4.64
C PHE A 4 3.52 2.55 4.81
N TYR A 5 2.78 1.67 4.14
CA TYR A 5 2.99 0.22 4.23
C TYR A 5 3.55 -0.34 2.93
N THR A 6 4.61 -1.13 3.04
CA THR A 6 5.19 -1.82 1.89
C THR A 6 5.83 -3.14 2.27
N ALA A 7 5.61 -4.16 1.45
CA ALA A 7 6.35 -5.41 1.49
C ALA A 7 7.68 -5.31 0.71
N ASN A 8 7.89 -4.24 -0.06
CA ASN A 8 9.09 -4.04 -0.86
C ASN A 8 10.20 -3.37 -0.03
N GLY A 9 11.23 -4.16 0.32
CA GLY A 9 12.38 -3.67 1.09
C GLY A 9 13.17 -2.54 0.41
N ALA A 10 13.20 -2.49 -0.92
CA ALA A 10 13.86 -1.41 -1.66
C ALA A 10 13.07 -0.10 -1.57
N GLU A 11 11.74 -0.15 -1.66
CA GLU A 11 10.86 1.02 -1.49
C GLU A 11 11.00 1.59 -0.06
N ARG A 12 10.98 0.71 0.95
CA ARG A 12 11.27 1.09 2.34
C ARG A 12 12.61 1.81 2.45
N ASN A 13 13.69 1.22 1.92
CA ASN A 13 15.02 1.82 1.99
C ASN A 13 15.09 3.18 1.30
N MET A 14 14.42 3.33 0.14
CA MET A 14 14.32 4.61 -0.57
C MET A 14 13.58 5.66 0.26
N LEU A 15 12.47 5.30 0.92
CA LEU A 15 11.70 6.23 1.77
C LEU A 15 12.51 6.67 2.99
N VAL A 16 13.23 5.75 3.63
CA VAL A 16 14.15 6.07 4.74
C VAL A 16 15.22 7.06 4.29
N ALA A 17 15.82 6.85 3.12
CA ALA A 17 16.79 7.80 2.55
C ALA A 17 16.19 9.19 2.26
N LYS A 18 14.86 9.28 2.08
CA LYS A 18 14.11 10.55 1.89
C LYS A 18 13.61 11.15 3.21
N GLY A 19 14.01 10.62 4.36
CA GLY A 19 13.69 11.17 5.68
C GLY A 19 12.51 10.50 6.40
N TRP A 20 11.93 9.43 5.84
CA TRP A 20 10.91 8.66 6.55
C TRP A 20 11.53 7.84 7.69
N ARG A 21 10.80 7.71 8.80
CA ARG A 21 11.19 6.83 9.90
C ARG A 21 10.69 5.42 9.62
N TYR A 22 11.58 4.44 9.63
CA TYR A 22 11.18 3.04 9.63
C TYR A 22 10.68 2.64 11.03
N GLU A 23 9.41 2.25 11.14
CA GLU A 23 8.76 1.89 12.40
C GLU A 23 8.76 0.38 12.69
N GLY A 24 9.37 -0.43 11.81
CA GLY A 24 9.42 -1.88 11.95
C GLY A 24 8.36 -2.61 11.13
N VAL A 25 8.13 -3.88 11.47
CA VAL A 25 7.11 -4.71 10.83
C VAL A 25 5.78 -4.47 11.53
N GLY A 26 4.83 -3.83 10.84
CA GLY A 26 3.49 -3.56 11.39
C GLY A 26 2.59 -4.80 11.44
N TRP A 27 2.79 -5.75 10.54
CA TRP A 27 2.03 -7.00 10.45
C TRP A 27 2.77 -8.04 9.61
N ILE A 28 2.56 -9.33 9.92
CA ILE A 28 3.12 -10.47 9.20
C ILE A 28 1.99 -11.20 8.48
N ALA A 29 2.08 -11.27 7.15
CA ALA A 29 1.16 -12.04 6.33
C ALA A 29 1.25 -13.55 6.60
N PRO A 30 0.15 -14.31 6.47
CA PRO A 30 0.21 -15.76 6.40
C PRO A 30 1.18 -16.21 5.32
N ALA A 31 1.92 -17.30 5.55
CA ALA A 31 2.85 -17.87 4.58
C ALA A 31 2.20 -18.23 3.23
N SER A 32 0.88 -18.49 3.25
CA SER A 32 0.05 -18.67 2.07
C SER A 32 -1.29 -17.97 2.28
N SER A 33 -1.63 -17.04 1.39
CA SER A 33 -2.97 -16.47 1.29
C SER A 33 -3.33 -16.24 -0.18
N LYS A 34 -4.65 -16.27 -0.46
CA LYS A 34 -5.22 -15.88 -1.76
C LYS A 34 -5.98 -14.55 -1.69
N THR A 35 -6.05 -13.89 -0.54
CA THR A 35 -6.76 -12.61 -0.39
C THR A 35 -5.78 -11.48 -0.70
N PRO A 36 -5.97 -10.73 -1.80
CA PRO A 36 -5.07 -9.65 -2.15
C PRO A 36 -5.37 -8.38 -1.33
N VAL A 37 -4.33 -7.64 -0.97
CA VAL A 37 -4.44 -6.25 -0.53
C VAL A 37 -4.02 -5.36 -1.68
N TYR A 38 -4.99 -4.62 -2.23
CA TYR A 38 -4.78 -3.69 -3.33
C TYR A 38 -4.19 -2.38 -2.82
N ARG A 39 -3.16 -1.88 -3.50
CA ARG A 39 -2.57 -0.56 -3.24
C ARG A 39 -3.03 0.45 -4.29
N LEU A 40 -3.50 1.60 -3.84
CA LEU A 40 -3.91 2.71 -4.70
C LEU A 40 -3.21 3.99 -4.25
N TYR A 41 -2.87 4.85 -5.21
CA TYR A 41 -2.25 6.15 -4.96
C TYR A 41 -3.15 7.29 -5.41
N ASN A 42 -3.34 8.29 -4.55
CA ASN A 42 -4.04 9.53 -4.86
C ASN A 42 -3.03 10.66 -5.10
N ARG A 43 -2.85 11.05 -6.37
CA ARG A 43 -1.91 12.13 -6.73
C ARG A 43 -2.30 13.51 -6.16
N ASN A 44 -3.59 13.74 -5.89
CA ASN A 44 -4.06 15.03 -5.39
C ASN A 44 -3.79 15.19 -3.89
N ALA A 45 -3.84 14.08 -3.13
CA ALA A 45 -3.57 14.08 -1.70
C ALA A 45 -2.12 13.71 -1.35
N GLY A 46 -1.43 12.99 -2.24
CA GLY A 46 -0.13 12.37 -1.93
C GLY A 46 -0.23 11.05 -1.17
N ASP A 47 -1.45 10.53 -0.97
CA ASP A 47 -1.73 9.40 -0.09
C ASP A 47 -1.84 8.06 -0.80
N HIS A 48 -1.57 6.99 -0.04
CA HIS A 48 -1.82 5.62 -0.45
C HIS A 48 -3.00 5.02 0.34
N HIS A 49 -3.82 4.23 -0.34
CA HIS A 49 -4.91 3.44 0.26
C HIS A 49 -4.69 1.95 0.03
N TYR A 50 -5.04 1.16 1.04
CA TYR A 50 -4.88 -0.29 1.05
C TYR A 50 -6.21 -0.95 1.35
N THR A 51 -6.68 -1.82 0.48
CA THR A 51 -7.98 -2.49 0.66
C THR A 51 -7.99 -3.91 0.11
N MET A 52 -8.68 -4.82 0.79
CA MET A 52 -9.01 -6.15 0.28
C MET A 52 -10.29 -6.14 -0.57
N ASN A 53 -11.05 -5.04 -0.55
CA ASN A 53 -12.33 -4.94 -1.25
C ASN A 53 -12.12 -4.49 -2.70
N ALA A 54 -12.37 -5.41 -3.63
CA ALA A 54 -12.25 -5.13 -5.06
C ALA A 54 -13.23 -4.07 -5.57
N ALA A 55 -14.42 -3.94 -4.96
CA ALA A 55 -15.39 -2.91 -5.30
C ALA A 55 -14.91 -1.52 -4.86
N GLU A 56 -14.30 -1.42 -3.68
CA GLU A 56 -13.69 -0.17 -3.20
C GLU A 56 -12.53 0.26 -4.10
N ARG A 57 -11.63 -0.68 -4.46
CA ARG A 57 -10.57 -0.45 -5.45
C ARG A 57 -11.16 0.13 -6.75
N ASN A 58 -12.17 -0.52 -7.31
CA ASN A 58 -12.78 -0.07 -8.57
C ASN A 58 -13.42 1.32 -8.44
N MET A 59 -14.08 1.60 -7.32
CA MET A 59 -14.68 2.90 -7.04
C MET A 59 -13.62 4.00 -6.94
N LEU A 60 -12.50 3.75 -6.26
CA LEU A 60 -11.41 4.72 -6.15
C LEU A 60 -10.70 4.96 -7.49
N VAL A 61 -10.50 3.90 -8.29
CA VAL A 61 -9.99 4.02 -9.66
C VAL A 61 -10.91 4.89 -10.51
N ALA A 62 -12.23 4.69 -10.43
CA ALA A 62 -13.22 5.53 -11.13
C ALA A 62 -13.18 6.99 -10.67
N LYS A 63 -12.76 7.25 -9.42
CA LYS A 63 -12.52 8.59 -8.87
C LYS A 63 -11.12 9.15 -9.19
N GLY A 64 -10.35 8.49 -10.04
CA GLY A 64 -9.04 8.96 -10.52
C GLY A 64 -7.84 8.55 -9.67
N TRP A 65 -8.02 7.64 -8.71
CA TRP A 65 -6.87 7.04 -8.00
C TRP A 65 -6.11 6.11 -8.93
N ARG A 66 -4.78 6.09 -8.83
CA ARG A 66 -3.93 5.17 -9.59
C ARG A 66 -3.90 3.83 -8.88
N TYR A 67 -4.36 2.77 -9.55
CA TYR A 67 -4.15 1.40 -9.07
C TYR A 67 -2.68 1.01 -9.29
N GLU A 68 -2.01 0.59 -8.22
CA GLU A 68 -0.59 0.22 -8.24
C GLU A 68 -0.35 -1.29 -8.20
N GLY A 69 -1.43 -2.08 -8.16
CA GLY A 69 -1.36 -3.53 -8.08
C GLY A 69 -1.66 -4.08 -6.69
N ILE A 70 -1.30 -5.35 -6.50
CA ILE A 70 -1.38 -6.05 -5.22
C ILE A 70 -0.13 -5.69 -4.43
N GLY A 71 -0.30 -5.05 -3.28
CA GLY A 71 0.83 -4.75 -2.38
C GLY A 71 1.35 -6.01 -1.69
N TRP A 72 0.44 -6.88 -1.25
CA TRP A 72 0.72 -8.18 -0.64
C TRP A 72 -0.57 -9.02 -0.57
N TYR A 73 -0.46 -10.28 -0.14
CA TYR A 73 -1.60 -11.14 0.17
C TYR A 73 -1.74 -11.28 1.70
N SER A 74 -2.98 -11.35 2.21
CA SER A 74 -3.31 -11.32 3.65
C SER A 74 -4.30 -12.39 4.08
#